data_AF-A0A9P9RJW5-F1
#
_entry.id   AF-A0A9P9RJW5-F1
#
_cell.length_a   1.000
_cell.length_b   1.000
_cell.length_c   1.000
_cell.angle_alpha   90.00
_cell.angle_beta   90.00
_cell.angle_gamma   90.00
#
_symmetry.space_group_name_H-M   'P 1'
#
loop_
_entity.id
_entity.type
_entity.pdbx_description
1 polymer ?
#
loop_
_entity_poly.entity_id
_entity_poly.type
_entity_poly.pdbx_seq_one_letter_code
_entity_poly.pdbx_strand_id
1 'polypeptide(L)'
;MDAFLSSAVEFFQWFISLPAQGYENLIRNSVHMWDDMSMLNYIRMIAIVGGYLFLRPYLQRWGERNQAKQHEKMLNEKEMQKKQGKEAKISPNALRGGGGKSVSFKEEESEEDKGKGEEWGKKAKKRQKKVVEILEEKKRVEEEEDDDKDIMEYLVDYEEGKDGW
;
A
#
# COMPACT_ATOMS: atom_id res chain seq x y z
N MET A 1 -15.50 18.16 -46.55
CA MET A 1 -15.20 16.75 -46.29
C MET A 1 -13.80 16.42 -46.78
N ASP A 2 -13.42 16.82 -47.99
CA ASP A 2 -12.12 16.49 -48.58
C ASP A 2 -10.92 17.05 -47.82
N ALA A 3 -10.97 18.30 -47.35
CA ALA A 3 -9.87 18.89 -46.59
C ALA A 3 -9.61 18.18 -45.24
N PHE A 4 -10.66 17.65 -44.60
CA PHE A 4 -10.55 16.92 -43.34
C PHE A 4 -9.95 15.54 -43.56
N LEU A 5 -10.37 14.85 -44.61
CA LEU A 5 -9.82 13.54 -44.99
C LEU A 5 -8.35 13.65 -45.41
N SER A 6 -7.98 14.68 -46.17
CA SER A 6 -6.57 14.96 -46.50
C SER A 6 -5.73 15.23 -45.26
N SER A 7 -6.23 16.05 -44.33
CA SER A 7 -5.53 16.34 -43.07
C SER A 7 -5.38 15.11 -42.18
N ALA A 8 -6.37 14.20 -42.19
CA ALA A 8 -6.30 12.94 -41.46
C ALA A 8 -5.28 11.98 -42.09
N VAL A 9 -5.21 11.89 -43.42
CA VAL A 9 -4.22 11.09 -44.14
C VAL A 9 -2.80 11.61 -43.89
N GLU A 10 -2.59 12.93 -43.93
CA GLU A 10 -1.31 13.56 -43.58
C GLU A 10 -0.91 13.28 -42.13
N PHE A 11 -1.86 13.35 -41.19
CA PHE A 11 -1.63 13.00 -39.79
C PHE A 11 -1.23 11.53 -39.61
N PHE A 12 -1.88 10.58 -40.29
CA PHE A 12 -1.52 9.17 -40.22
C PHE A 12 -0.16 8.89 -40.87
N GLN A 13 0.16 9.55 -41.99
CA GLN A 13 1.49 9.47 -42.62
C GLN A 13 2.57 10.02 -41.67
N TRP A 14 2.32 11.16 -41.03
CA TRP A 14 3.21 11.70 -40.01
C TRP A 14 3.35 10.74 -38.81
N PHE A 15 2.26 10.18 -38.31
CA PHE A 15 2.27 9.24 -37.18
C PHE A 15 3.05 7.96 -37.47
N ILE A 16 2.94 7.42 -38.69
CA ILE A 16 3.71 6.26 -39.15
C ILE A 16 5.21 6.61 -39.31
N SER A 17 5.54 7.87 -39.61
CA SER A 17 6.93 8.33 -39.75
C SER A 17 7.66 8.54 -38.41
N LEU A 18 6.93 8.81 -37.32
CA LEU A 18 7.48 9.01 -35.97
C LEU A 18 8.29 7.81 -35.43
N PRO A 19 7.81 6.56 -35.48
CA PRO A 19 8.57 5.42 -35.01
C PRO A 19 9.82 5.15 -35.85
N ALA A 20 9.82 5.45 -37.15
CA ALA A 20 11.02 5.32 -37.98
C ALA A 20 12.12 6.31 -37.55
N GLN A 21 11.76 7.58 -37.33
CA GLN A 21 12.68 8.60 -36.84
C GLN A 21 13.14 8.33 -35.39
N GLY A 22 12.24 7.83 -34.53
CA GLY A 22 12.57 7.43 -33.17
C GLY A 22 13.51 6.23 -33.13
N TYR A 23 13.29 5.25 -34.01
CA TYR A 23 14.10 4.05 -34.16
C TYR A 23 15.51 4.38 -34.63
N GLU A 24 15.67 5.20 -35.66
CA GLU A 24 17.00 5.63 -36.14
C GLU A 24 17.78 6.39 -35.05
N ASN A 25 17.11 7.27 -34.30
CA ASN A 25 17.74 8.00 -33.21
C ASN A 25 18.11 7.09 -32.03
N LEU A 26 17.23 6.15 -31.68
CA LEU A 26 17.46 5.21 -30.59
C LEU A 26 18.60 4.26 -30.96
N ILE A 27 18.62 3.72 -32.17
CA ILE A 27 19.71 2.85 -32.63
C ILE A 27 21.01 3.61 -32.72
N ARG A 28 21.03 4.79 -33.34
CA ARG A 28 22.25 5.60 -33.41
C ARG A 28 22.80 5.86 -32.01
N ASN A 29 21.96 6.33 -31.08
CA ASN A 29 22.39 6.61 -29.72
C ASN A 29 22.81 5.33 -28.97
N SER A 30 22.03 4.25 -29.08
CA SER A 30 22.30 3.00 -28.37
C SER A 30 23.52 2.28 -28.93
N VAL A 31 23.72 2.25 -30.24
CA VAL A 31 24.90 1.62 -30.87
C VAL A 31 26.15 2.43 -30.56
N HIS A 32 26.12 3.76 -30.65
CA HIS A 32 27.28 4.59 -30.28
C HIS A 32 27.68 4.45 -28.81
N MET A 33 26.73 4.19 -27.90
CA MET A 33 27.06 3.91 -26.49
C MET A 33 27.91 2.65 -26.29
N TRP A 34 27.82 1.67 -27.19
CA TRP A 34 28.58 0.42 -27.11
C TRP A 34 29.81 0.41 -28.01
N ASP A 35 29.77 1.10 -29.15
CA ASP A 35 30.86 1.18 -30.12
C ASP A 35 32.03 2.05 -29.61
N ASP A 36 31.75 3.12 -28.84
CA ASP A 36 32.77 4.01 -28.27
C ASP A 36 33.35 3.51 -26.91
N MET A 37 33.19 2.22 -26.61
CA MET A 37 33.65 1.65 -25.34
C MET A 37 35.11 1.20 -25.40
N SER A 38 36.01 2.05 -24.90
CA SER A 38 37.40 1.65 -24.65
C SER A 38 37.52 0.57 -23.57
N MET A 39 38.62 -0.20 -23.59
CA MET A 39 38.93 -1.24 -22.58
C MET A 39 38.88 -0.68 -21.14
N LEU A 40 39.32 0.56 -20.95
CA LEU A 40 39.29 1.25 -19.65
C LEU A 40 37.86 1.53 -19.18
N ASN A 41 36.94 1.83 -20.10
CA ASN A 41 35.53 2.08 -19.77
C ASN A 41 34.84 0.78 -19.30
N TYR A 42 35.16 -0.37 -19.90
CA TYR A 42 34.68 -1.67 -19.43
C TYR A 42 35.17 -2.00 -18.03
N ILE A 43 36.47 -1.80 -17.76
CA ILE A 43 37.04 -2.03 -16.42
C ILE A 43 36.36 -1.12 -15.39
N ARG A 44 36.16 0.16 -15.71
CA ARG A 44 35.43 1.09 -14.83
C ARG A 44 33.99 0.64 -14.58
N MET A 45 33.26 0.22 -15.62
CA MET A 45 31.89 -0.30 -15.49
C MET A 45 31.83 -1.52 -14.57
N ILE A 46 32.71 -2.50 -14.78
CA ILE A 46 32.81 -3.70 -13.95
C ILE A 46 33.19 -3.32 -12.50
N ALA A 47 34.10 -2.37 -12.31
CA ALA A 47 34.49 -1.90 -10.97
C ALA A 47 33.32 -1.22 -10.23
N ILE A 48 32.51 -0.41 -10.91
CA ILE A 48 31.33 0.24 -10.31
C ILE A 48 30.25 -0.79 -9.99
N VAL A 49 29.90 -1.64 -10.97
CA VAL A 49 28.83 -2.64 -10.82
C VAL A 49 29.24 -3.72 -9.82
N GLY A 50 30.43 -4.30 -9.99
CA GLY A 50 31.01 -5.28 -9.07
C GLY A 50 31.23 -4.69 -7.69
N GLY A 51 31.73 -3.45 -7.61
CA GLY A 51 31.87 -2.70 -6.37
C GLY A 51 30.53 -2.51 -5.65
N TYR A 52 29.46 -2.12 -6.35
CA TYR A 52 28.12 -2.00 -5.76
C TYR A 52 27.56 -3.34 -5.28
N LEU A 53 27.67 -4.39 -6.09
CA LEU A 53 27.22 -5.74 -5.73
C LEU A 53 27.95 -6.24 -4.49
N PHE A 54 29.24 -5.95 -4.38
CA PHE A 54 30.03 -6.31 -3.21
C PHE A 54 29.68 -5.42 -2.01
N LEU A 55 29.57 -4.10 -2.18
CA LEU A 55 29.34 -3.14 -1.10
C LEU A 55 27.97 -3.29 -0.44
N ARG A 56 26.92 -3.63 -1.20
CA ARG A 56 25.53 -3.75 -0.73
C ARG A 56 25.37 -4.69 0.50
N PRO A 57 25.79 -5.96 0.48
CA PRO A 57 25.63 -6.85 1.64
C PRO A 57 26.39 -6.36 2.88
N TYR A 58 27.53 -5.67 2.73
CA TYR A 58 28.26 -5.12 3.87
C TYR A 58 27.57 -3.90 4.46
N LEU A 59 27.07 -2.98 3.62
CA LEU A 59 26.24 -1.85 4.06
C LEU A 59 25.01 -2.32 4.83
N GLN A 60 24.33 -3.35 4.32
CA GLN A 60 23.15 -3.92 4.97
C GLN A 60 23.50 -4.51 6.35
N ARG A 61 24.56 -5.33 6.45
CA ARG A 61 25.04 -5.88 7.73
C ARG A 61 25.42 -4.78 8.72
N TRP A 62 25.96 -3.66 8.25
CA TRP A 62 26.32 -2.55 9.12
C TRP A 62 25.09 -1.79 9.62
N GLY A 63 24.10 -1.60 8.75
CA GLY A 63 22.79 -1.02 9.09
C GLY A 63 22.05 -1.86 10.13
N GLU A 64 21.96 -3.17 9.93
CA GLU A 64 21.32 -4.11 10.86
C GLU A 64 21.94 -4.05 12.27
N ARG A 65 23.28 -4.03 12.37
CA ARG A 65 23.97 -3.93 13.66
C ARG A 65 23.72 -2.60 14.36
N ASN A 66 23.64 -1.50 13.62
CA ASN A 66 23.33 -0.19 14.20
C ASN A 66 21.87 -0.09 14.62
N GLN A 67 20.94 -0.65 13.83
CA GLN A 67 19.53 -0.75 14.20
C GLN A 67 19.34 -1.59 15.46
N ALA A 68 19.94 -2.79 15.52
CA ALA A 68 19.86 -3.65 16.71
C ALA A 68 20.32 -2.91 17.98
N LYS A 69 21.47 -2.23 17.92
CA LYS A 69 21.98 -1.41 19.05
C LYS A 69 21.03 -0.28 19.44
N GLN A 70 20.38 0.38 18.48
CA GLN A 70 19.41 1.44 18.78
C GLN A 70 18.13 0.86 19.38
N HIS A 71 17.64 -0.27 18.86
CA HIS A 71 16.48 -0.98 19.41
C HIS A 71 16.74 -1.43 20.84
N GLU A 72 17.90 -2.02 21.15
CA GLU A 72 18.30 -2.40 22.51
C GLU A 72 18.33 -1.21 23.47
N LYS A 73 18.91 -0.08 23.04
CA LYS A 73 18.92 1.16 23.86
C LYS A 73 17.51 1.68 24.14
N MET A 74 16.64 1.71 23.13
CA MET A 74 15.26 2.14 23.30
C MET A 74 14.46 1.18 24.20
N LEU A 75 14.69 -0.12 24.10
CA LEU A 75 14.05 -1.11 24.96
C LEU A 75 14.50 -0.94 26.41
N ASN A 76 15.81 -0.81 26.64
CA ASN A 76 16.35 -0.65 27.98
C ASN A 76 15.89 0.68 28.62
N GLU A 77 15.82 1.76 27.84
CA GLU A 77 15.28 3.04 28.30
C GLU A 77 13.79 2.98 28.61
N LYS A 78 12.99 2.30 27.77
CA LYS A 78 11.56 2.05 28.04
C LYS A 78 11.35 1.17 29.26
N GLU A 79 12.16 0.13 29.45
CA GLU A 79 12.11 -0.73 30.63
C GLU A 79 12.50 0.04 31.89
N MET A 80 13.51 0.90 31.82
CA MET A 80 13.91 1.80 32.92
C MET A 80 12.81 2.82 33.24
N GLN A 81 12.15 3.40 32.23
CA GLN A 81 11.02 4.31 32.42
C GLN A 81 9.80 3.59 33.03
N LYS A 82 9.54 2.34 32.61
CA LYS A 82 8.47 1.49 33.15
C LYS A 82 8.74 1.08 34.59
N LYS A 83 9.99 0.76 34.94
CA LYS A 83 10.43 0.47 36.32
C LYS A 83 10.41 1.70 37.23
N GLN A 84 10.63 2.90 36.69
CA GLN A 84 10.55 4.17 37.43
C GLN A 84 9.10 4.70 37.57
N GLY A 85 8.08 3.96 37.12
CA GLY A 85 6.67 4.36 37.27
C GLY A 85 6.30 5.65 36.52
N LYS A 86 7.14 6.11 35.60
CA LYS A 86 6.85 7.27 34.74
C LYS A 86 6.02 6.79 33.56
N GLU A 87 4.74 6.48 33.82
CA GLU A 87 3.77 6.28 32.76
C GLU A 87 3.71 7.58 31.93
N ALA A 88 4.06 7.48 30.65
CA ALA A 88 3.94 8.59 29.72
C ALA A 88 2.47 9.04 29.69
N LYS A 89 2.19 10.27 30.15
CA LYS A 89 0.84 10.85 30.27
C LYS A 89 0.05 10.94 28.95
N ILE A 90 0.67 10.61 27.83
CA ILE A 90 0.08 10.68 26.49
C ILE A 90 0.40 9.38 25.78
N SER A 91 -0.63 8.60 25.45
CA SER A 91 -0.46 7.42 24.60
C SER A 91 -0.13 7.86 23.16
N PRO A 92 0.76 7.18 22.43
CA PRO A 92 1.11 7.54 21.05
C PRO A 92 -0.10 7.63 20.10
N ASN A 93 -1.18 6.93 20.43
CA ASN A 93 -2.42 6.95 19.66
C ASN A 93 -3.28 8.21 19.92
N ALA A 94 -3.04 8.93 21.02
CA ALA A 94 -3.71 10.20 21.32
C ALA A 94 -3.27 11.35 20.40
N LEU A 95 -2.13 11.23 19.72
CA LEU A 95 -1.58 12.25 18.81
C LEU A 95 -1.88 11.97 17.32
N ARG A 96 -2.34 10.76 16.97
CA ARG A 96 -2.47 10.32 15.56
C ARG A 96 -3.83 10.64 14.93
N GLY A 97 -4.75 11.27 15.66
CA GLY A 97 -6.08 11.53 15.15
C GLY A 97 -6.82 12.58 15.96
N GLY A 98 -6.37 13.83 15.90
CA GLY A 98 -7.18 15.05 16.08
C GLY A 98 -8.14 15.15 17.29
N GLY A 99 -8.06 14.24 18.25
CA GLY A 99 -8.96 14.14 19.40
C GLY A 99 -8.16 14.32 20.67
N GLY A 100 -7.39 15.42 20.72
CA GLY A 100 -6.87 15.92 21.98
C GLY A 100 -8.06 16.31 22.86
N LYS A 101 -8.22 15.60 23.98
CA LYS A 101 -9.15 15.98 25.05
C LYS A 101 -8.91 17.46 25.36
N SER A 102 -9.93 18.27 25.11
CA SER A 102 -9.99 19.70 25.37
C SER A 102 -9.37 20.02 26.73
N VAL A 103 -8.17 20.60 26.71
CA VAL A 103 -7.68 21.38 27.84
C VAL A 103 -8.50 22.66 27.77
N SER A 104 -9.40 22.86 28.73
CA SER A 104 -10.28 24.03 28.80
C SER A 104 -9.43 25.28 29.06
N PHE A 105 -8.89 25.87 28.00
CA PHE A 105 -8.53 27.27 27.98
C PHE A 105 -9.54 27.99 27.10
N LYS A 106 -10.35 28.77 27.80
CA LYS A 106 -11.30 29.80 27.39
C LYS A 106 -11.16 30.24 25.92
N GLU A 107 -12.25 30.02 25.18
CA GLU A 107 -12.74 30.75 24.01
C GLU A 107 -11.82 31.83 23.43
N GLU A 108 -11.33 31.58 22.21
CA GLU A 108 -11.35 32.60 21.16
C GLU A 108 -11.43 31.91 19.79
N GLU A 109 -12.41 32.39 19.03
CA GLU A 109 -12.82 32.01 17.69
C GLU A 109 -11.66 32.11 16.69
N SER A 110 -11.38 31.03 15.95
CA SER A 110 -10.68 31.11 14.68
C SER A 110 -11.03 29.88 13.85
N GLU A 111 -11.99 30.08 12.96
CA GLU A 111 -12.05 29.33 11.72
C GLU A 111 -10.76 29.64 10.93
N GLU A 112 -9.95 28.62 10.64
CA GLU A 112 -9.10 28.65 9.46
C GLU A 112 -8.73 27.24 8.98
N ASP A 113 -9.37 26.89 7.87
CA ASP A 113 -8.95 26.03 6.78
C ASP A 113 -7.53 25.43 6.85
N LYS A 114 -7.44 24.09 6.98
CA LYS A 114 -6.28 23.31 6.49
C LYS A 114 -6.69 21.95 5.93
N GLY A 115 -6.77 21.89 4.59
CA GLY A 115 -6.22 20.74 3.85
C GLY A 115 -7.17 19.96 2.95
N LYS A 116 -7.63 20.57 1.85
CA LYS A 116 -8.12 19.85 0.65
C LYS A 116 -6.98 19.02 0.03
N GLY A 117 -6.82 17.75 0.43
CA GLY A 117 -5.79 16.89 -0.16
C GLY A 117 -5.98 15.37 -0.03
N GLU A 118 -6.87 14.88 0.83
CA GLU A 118 -6.93 13.44 1.17
C GLU A 118 -8.29 12.76 0.94
N GLU A 119 -9.16 13.33 0.12
CA GLU A 119 -10.53 12.82 -0.06
C GLU A 119 -10.67 11.72 -1.12
N TRP A 120 -9.72 11.61 -2.05
CA TRP A 120 -9.73 10.57 -3.06
C TRP A 120 -9.21 9.25 -2.47
N GLY A 121 -10.13 8.34 -2.11
CA GLY A 121 -9.79 6.98 -1.65
C GLY A 121 -10.36 6.60 -0.28
N LYS A 122 -10.62 7.56 0.62
CA LYS A 122 -11.34 7.27 1.89
C LYS A 122 -12.76 6.75 1.63
N LYS A 123 -13.45 7.33 0.64
CA LYS A 123 -14.79 6.91 0.20
C LYS A 123 -14.77 5.54 -0.50
N ALA A 124 -13.72 5.21 -1.26
CA ALA A 124 -13.55 3.91 -1.90
C ALA A 124 -13.31 2.79 -0.87
N LYS A 125 -12.42 3.03 0.10
CA LYS A 125 -12.16 2.08 1.20
C LYS A 125 -13.39 1.85 2.08
N LYS A 126 -14.18 2.89 2.34
CA LYS A 126 -15.45 2.78 3.08
C LYS A 126 -16.48 1.93 2.32
N ARG A 127 -16.55 2.03 0.99
CA ARG A 127 -17.41 1.18 0.15
C ARG A 127 -16.95 -0.28 0.15
N GLN A 128 -15.64 -0.53 0.05
CA GLN A 128 -15.08 -1.89 0.11
C GLN A 128 -15.38 -2.57 1.44
N LYS A 129 -15.20 -1.87 2.57
CA LYS A 129 -15.55 -2.41 3.90
C LYS A 129 -17.03 -2.79 4.01
N LYS A 130 -17.93 -1.93 3.52
CA LYS A 130 -19.37 -2.21 3.55
C LYS A 130 -19.74 -3.44 2.70
N VAL A 131 -19.08 -3.65 1.56
CA VAL A 131 -19.31 -4.84 0.72
C VAL A 131 -18.83 -6.12 1.42
N VAL A 132 -17.67 -6.07 2.09
CA VAL A 132 -17.15 -7.22 2.86
C VAL A 132 -18.07 -7.54 4.04
N GLU A 133 -18.54 -6.53 4.77
CA GLU A 133 -19.47 -6.70 5.89
C GLU A 133 -20.78 -7.37 5.43
N ILE A 134 -21.36 -6.93 4.30
CA ILE A 134 -22.57 -7.55 3.73
C ILE A 134 -22.31 -9.00 3.28
N LEU A 135 -21.12 -9.30 2.75
CA LEU A 135 -20.75 -10.66 2.35
C LEU A 135 -20.56 -11.59 3.55
N GLU A 136 -19.94 -11.11 4.62
CA GLU A 136 -19.77 -11.86 5.87
C GLU A 136 -21.11 -12.09 6.57
N GLU A 137 -21.99 -11.08 6.59
CA GLU A 137 -23.35 -11.21 7.15
C GLU A 137 -24.18 -12.22 6.36
N LYS A 138 -24.14 -12.18 5.02
CA LYS A 138 -24.82 -13.19 4.18
C LYS A 138 -24.30 -14.61 4.43
N LYS A 139 -22.98 -14.77 4.59
CA LYS A 139 -22.38 -16.08 4.87
C LYS A 139 -22.81 -16.62 6.24
N ARG A 140 -22.94 -15.74 7.25
CA ARG A 140 -23.47 -16.13 8.56
C ARG A 140 -24.93 -16.57 8.48
N VAL A 141 -25.77 -15.84 7.74
CA VAL A 141 -27.17 -16.22 7.55
C VAL A 141 -27.29 -17.55 6.80
N GLU A 142 -26.46 -17.79 5.78
CA GLU A 142 -26.44 -19.07 5.06
C GLU A 142 -25.99 -20.24 5.95
N GLU A 143 -24.99 -20.02 6.82
CA GLU A 143 -24.56 -21.01 7.82
C GLU A 143 -25.68 -21.31 8.84
N GLU A 144 -26.38 -20.27 9.33
CA GLU A 144 -27.53 -20.44 10.24
C GLU A 144 -28.73 -21.15 9.57
N GLU A 145 -28.99 -20.89 8.29
CA GLU A 145 -30.04 -21.58 7.52
C GLU A 145 -29.70 -23.05 7.23
N ASP A 146 -28.41 -23.40 7.07
CA ASP A 146 -27.97 -24.79 6.90
C ASP A 146 -28.00 -25.55 8.23
N ASP A 147 -27.60 -24.93 9.34
CA ASP A 147 -27.72 -25.51 10.69
C ASP A 147 -29.20 -25.80 11.06
N ASP A 148 -30.13 -24.91 10.69
CA ASP A 148 -31.57 -25.12 10.90
C ASP A 148 -32.14 -26.25 10.03
N LYS A 149 -31.65 -26.43 8.79
CA LYS A 149 -32.04 -27.55 7.92
C LYS A 149 -31.57 -28.88 8.47
N ASP A 150 -30.34 -28.94 8.98
CA ASP A 150 -29.78 -30.14 9.61
C ASP A 150 -30.60 -30.54 10.84
N ILE A 151 -31.09 -29.58 11.64
CA ILE A 151 -31.99 -29.84 12.77
C ILE A 151 -33.37 -30.33 12.31
N MET A 152 -33.93 -29.76 11.23
CA MET A 152 -35.22 -30.19 10.70
C MET A 152 -35.22 -31.64 10.21
N GLU A 153 -34.11 -32.16 9.68
CA GLU A 153 -34.00 -33.58 9.27
C GLU A 153 -34.17 -34.55 10.45
N TYR A 154 -33.84 -34.13 11.68
CA TYR A 154 -33.98 -34.93 12.89
C TYR A 154 -35.33 -34.77 13.60
N LEU A 155 -36.19 -33.84 13.17
CA LEU A 155 -37.56 -33.78 13.67
C LEU A 155 -38.38 -34.88 12.99
N VAL A 156 -38.52 -36.01 13.68
CA VAL A 156 -39.52 -37.03 13.34
C VAL A 156 -40.90 -36.43 13.60
N ASP A 157 -41.75 -36.38 12.57
CA ASP A 157 -43.15 -35.97 12.71
C ASP A 157 -43.84 -36.85 13.76
N TYR A 158 -44.10 -36.29 14.94
CA TYR A 158 -44.76 -36.99 16.02
C TYR A 158 -46.25 -37.16 15.68
N GLU A 159 -46.64 -38.34 15.21
CA GLU A 159 -48.05 -38.73 15.14
C GLU A 159 -48.52 -39.15 16.54
N GLU A 160 -49.22 -38.24 17.21
CA GLU A 160 -49.82 -38.45 18.53
C GLU A 160 -50.76 -39.66 18.48
N GLY A 161 -50.31 -40.80 19.04
CA GLY A 161 -51.08 -42.06 19.09
C GLY A 161 -50.33 -43.34 18.72
N LYS A 162 -49.11 -43.28 18.18
CA LYS A 162 -48.28 -44.48 17.92
C LYS A 162 -47.11 -44.68 18.89
N ASP A 163 -46.39 -43.61 19.26
CA ASP A 163 -45.16 -43.72 20.05
C ASP A 163 -45.35 -43.15 21.46
N GLY A 164 -46.17 -43.85 22.24
CA GLY A 164 -46.77 -43.39 23.51
C GLY A 164 -45.84 -42.76 24.55
N TRP A 165 -46.34 -41.74 25.26
CA TRP A 165 -47.26 -41.89 26.41
C TRP A 165 -48.42 -40.90 26.27
#